data_AF-A0A9D9BTF2-F1
#
_entry.id   AF-A0A9D9BTF2-F1
#
_cell.length_a   1.000
_cell.length_b   1.000
_cell.length_c   1.000
_cell.angle_alpha   90.00
_cell.angle_beta   90.00
_cell.angle_gamma   90.00
#
_symmetry.space_group_name_H-M   'P 1'
#
loop_
_entity.id
_entity.type
_entity.pdbx_description
1 polymer ?
#
loop_
_entity_poly.entity_id
_entity_poly.type
_entity_poly.pdbx_seq_one_letter_code
_entity_poly.pdbx_strand_id
1 'polypeptide(L)'
;MCICINCKWVDRCITYHDVENNHGVDHICDLPDFKAKKPFIHVNIVKDTNGDYKTDWDVQSCESFEKEFGKWSKCNPGMELPV
;
A
#
# COMPACT_ATOMS: atom_id res chain seq x y z
N MET A 1 -2.56 -7.92 0.97
CA MET A 1 -2.31 -6.47 0.92
C MET A 1 -1.08 -6.26 0.06
N CYS A 2 -1.25 -5.74 -1.14
CA CYS A 2 -0.10 -5.41 -1.99
C CYS A 2 0.34 -3.96 -1.74
N ILE A 3 1.34 -3.80 -0.86
CA ILE A 3 2.00 -2.51 -0.60
C ILE A 3 3.51 -2.65 -0.80
N CYS A 4 4.13 -1.64 -1.42
CA CYS A 4 5.56 -1.72 -1.69
C CYS A 4 6.38 -1.58 -0.40
N ILE A 5 6.95 -2.67 0.07
CA ILE A 5 7.77 -2.69 1.30
C ILE A 5 9.08 -1.91 1.20
N ASN A 6 9.48 -1.54 -0.02
CA ASN A 6 10.77 -0.92 -0.33
C ASN A 6 10.66 0.52 -0.83
N CYS A 7 9.49 1.16 -0.73
CA CYS A 7 9.34 2.56 -1.09
C CYS A 7 9.61 3.45 0.12
N LYS A 8 10.53 4.41 -0.01
CA LYS A 8 10.85 5.42 1.01
C LYS A 8 9.62 6.16 1.53
N TRP A 9 8.62 6.36 0.67
CA TRP A 9 7.41 7.14 0.96
C TRP A 9 6.25 6.30 1.49
N VAL A 10 6.42 4.99 1.72
CA VAL A 10 5.33 4.09 2.10
C VAL A 10 4.54 4.55 3.33
N ASP A 11 5.19 5.26 4.26
CA ASP A 11 4.62 5.80 5.48
C ASP A 11 4.08 7.23 5.37
N ARG A 12 4.34 7.95 4.27
CA ARG A 12 3.94 9.37 4.13
C ARG A 12 3.14 9.66 2.87
N CYS A 13 3.00 8.68 1.99
CA CYS A 13 2.36 8.84 0.70
C CYS A 13 0.84 8.70 0.82
N ILE A 14 0.11 9.73 0.36
CA ILE A 14 -1.36 9.74 0.33
C ILE A 14 -1.89 8.55 -0.47
N THR A 15 -1.23 8.18 -1.58
CA THR A 15 -1.67 7.03 -2.39
C THR A 15 -1.53 5.70 -1.66
N TYR A 16 -0.48 5.50 -0.85
CA TYR A 16 -0.35 4.26 -0.07
C TYR A 16 -1.36 4.23 1.08
N HIS A 17 -1.61 5.38 1.71
CA HIS A 17 -2.68 5.52 2.70
C HIS A 17 -4.07 5.21 2.11
N ASP A 18 -4.35 5.63 0.87
CA ASP A 18 -5.60 5.28 0.20
C ASP A 18 -5.68 3.77 -0.10
N VAL A 19 -4.56 3.13 -0.45
CA VAL A 19 -4.49 1.66 -0.62
C VAL A 19 -4.79 0.95 0.71
N GLU A 20 -4.19 1.40 1.82
CA GLU A 20 -4.49 0.88 3.17
C GLU A 20 -5.98 0.98 3.52
N ASN A 21 -6.59 2.14 3.23
CA ASN A 21 -8.03 2.36 3.44
C ASN A 21 -8.89 1.35 2.66
N ASN A 22 -8.56 1.11 1.40
CA ASN A 22 -9.31 0.20 0.55
C ASN A 22 -9.09 -1.29 0.92
N HIS A 23 -7.97 -1.62 1.57
CA HIS A 23 -7.73 -2.94 2.16
C HIS A 23 -8.36 -3.11 3.55
N GLY A 24 -8.80 -2.03 4.19
CA GLY A 24 -9.37 -2.05 5.54
C GLY A 24 -8.36 -2.40 6.62
N VAL A 25 -7.09 -2.03 6.43
CA VAL A 25 -6.01 -2.23 7.40
C VAL A 25 -5.70 -0.95 8.16
N ASP A 26 -4.97 -1.07 9.27
CA ASP A 26 -4.45 0.08 10.00
C ASP A 26 -3.48 0.91 9.14
N HIS A 27 -3.52 2.23 9.33
CA HIS A 27 -2.64 3.14 8.65
C HIS A 27 -1.24 3.16 9.25
N ILE A 28 -0.22 3.23 8.38
CA ILE A 28 1.15 3.45 8.84
C ILE A 28 1.31 4.88 9.39
N CYS A 29 0.59 5.84 8.81
CA CYS A 29 0.54 7.22 9.24
C CYS A 29 -0.86 7.80 9.02
N ASP A 30 -1.46 8.38 10.06
CA ASP A 30 -2.81 8.95 10.01
C ASP A 30 -2.93 10.18 9.10
N LEU A 31 -1.83 10.91 8.89
CA LEU A 31 -1.81 12.19 8.16
C LEU A 31 -0.63 12.23 7.17
N PRO A 32 -0.70 11.47 6.07
CA PRO A 32 0.31 11.50 5.03
C PRO A 32 0.34 12.87 4.33
N ASP A 33 1.55 13.36 4.03
CA ASP A 33 1.76 14.69 3.44
C ASP A 33 2.48 14.65 2.08
N PHE A 34 2.78 13.45 1.58
CA PHE A 34 3.44 13.27 0.29
C PHE A 34 2.46 12.86 -0.81
N LYS A 35 2.39 13.67 -1.88
CA LYS A 35 1.58 13.37 -3.06
C LYS A 35 2.42 12.65 -4.13
N ALA A 36 2.07 11.40 -4.43
CA ALA A 36 2.71 10.61 -5.48
C ALA A 36 2.56 11.26 -6.86
N LYS A 37 3.62 11.13 -7.68
CA LYS A 37 3.63 11.52 -9.09
C LYS A 37 3.31 10.31 -9.96
N LYS A 38 2.25 10.45 -10.76
CA LYS A 38 1.77 9.44 -11.72
C LYS A 38 1.77 8.01 -11.14
N PRO A 39 1.05 7.76 -10.03
CA PRO A 39 0.86 6.40 -9.56
C PRO A 39 0.02 5.62 -10.59
N PHE A 40 0.44 4.41 -10.91
CA PHE A 40 -0.32 3.44 -11.68
C PHE A 40 -0.84 2.39 -10.69
N ILE A 41 -2.15 2.43 -10.45
CA ILE A 41 -2.83 1.57 -9.49
C ILE A 41 -3.54 0.45 -10.25
N HIS A 42 -3.29 -0.78 -9.85
CA HIS A 42 -3.98 -1.96 -10.35
C HIS A 42 -5.04 -2.38 -9.32
N VAL A 43 -6.26 -2.64 -9.79
CA VAL A 43 -7.37 -3.10 -8.95
C VAL A 43 -7.92 -4.39 -9.52
N ASN A 44 -7.82 -5.47 -8.74
CA ASN A 44 -8.42 -6.76 -9.08
C ASN A 44 -9.70 -6.96 -8.25
N ILE A 45 -10.77 -7.41 -8.89
CA ILE A 45 -11.99 -7.83 -8.20
C ILE A 45 -12.02 -9.35 -8.21
N VAL A 46 -11.97 -9.96 -7.02
CA VAL A 46 -11.95 -11.41 -6.84
C VAL A 46 -13.20 -11.82 -6.10
N LYS A 47 -13.86 -12.88 -6.58
CA LYS A 47 -14.97 -13.50 -5.88
C LYS A 47 -14.43 -14.47 -4.83
N ASP A 48 -14.84 -14.32 -3.59
CA ASP A 48 -14.43 -15.24 -2.53
C ASP A 48 -15.29 -16.52 -2.50
N THR A 49 -14.92 -17.45 -1.63
CA THR A 49 -15.60 -18.75 -1.50
C THR A 49 -17.02 -18.65 -0.96
N ASN A 50 -17.36 -17.55 -0.30
CA ASN A 50 -18.70 -17.30 0.25
C ASN A 50 -19.62 -16.64 -0.79
N GLY A 51 -19.07 -16.26 -1.93
CA GLY A 51 -19.78 -15.60 -3.01
C GLY A 51 -19.73 -14.07 -2.96
N ASP A 52 -19.02 -13.50 -1.99
CA ASP A 52 -18.78 -12.07 -1.86
C ASP A 52 -17.66 -11.62 -2.80
N TYR A 53 -17.60 -10.31 -3.06
CA TYR A 53 -16.53 -9.70 -3.85
C TYR A 53 -15.53 -9.00 -2.96
N LYS A 54 -14.25 -9.20 -3.23
CA LYS A 54 -13.13 -8.50 -2.60
C LYS A 54 -12.35 -7.75 -3.67
N THR A 55 -11.78 -6.62 -3.28
CA THR A 55 -10.89 -5.84 -4.12
C THR A 55 -9.47 -5.93 -3.61
N ASP A 56 -8.53 -6.20 -4.49
CA ASP A 56 -7.10 -6.11 -4.22
C ASP A 56 -6.53 -4.88 -4.95
N TRP A 57 -5.94 -3.98 -4.17
CA TRP A 57 -5.38 -2.72 -4.64
C TRP A 57 -3.87 -2.77 -4.54
N ASP A 58 -3.18 -2.46 -5.64
CA ASP A 58 -1.72 -2.43 -5.70
C ASP A 58 -1.21 -1.18 -6.43
N VAL A 59 -0.15 -0.56 -5.90
CA VAL A 59 0.59 0.49 -6.61
C VAL A 59 1.68 -0.17 -7.46
N GLN A 60 1.29 -0.65 -8.64
CA GLN A 60 2.18 -1.40 -9.53
C GLN A 60 3.37 -0.56 -10.02
N SER A 61 3.20 0.74 -10.25
CA SER A 61 4.33 1.64 -10.54
C SER A 61 4.04 3.10 -10.15
N CYS A 62 5.09 3.90 -9.95
CA CYS A 62 4.97 5.30 -9.56
C CYS A 62 6.26 6.07 -9.88
N GLU A 63 6.17 7.28 -10.46
CA GLU A 63 7.35 8.12 -10.76
C GLU A 63 7.99 8.70 -9.50
N SER A 64 7.31 8.63 -8.35
CA SER A 64 7.88 9.02 -7.05
C SER A 64 8.58 7.89 -6.32
N PHE A 65 8.62 6.67 -6.89
CA PHE A 65 9.28 5.55 -6.25
C PHE A 65 10.75 5.87 -5.98
N GLU A 66 11.13 5.83 -4.71
CA GLU A 66 12.51 5.94 -4.25
C GLU A 66 12.78 4.72 -3.37
N LYS A 67 13.81 3.96 -3.72
CA LYS A 67 14.08 2.69 -3.07
C LYS A 67 14.69 2.91 -1.69
N GLU A 68 14.03 2.40 -0.67
CA GLU A 68 14.58 2.22 0.67
C GLU A 68 14.22 0.81 1.17
N PHE A 69 15.23 -0.05 1.29
CA PHE A 69 15.00 -1.44 1.68
C PHE A 69 14.32 -1.56 3.04
N GLY A 70 13.26 -2.36 3.07
CA GLY A 70 12.51 -2.68 4.29
C GLY A 70 11.88 -1.47 4.97
N LYS A 71 11.64 -0.37 4.25
CA LYS A 71 11.04 0.84 4.83
C LYS A 71 9.71 0.52 5.53
N TRP A 72 8.86 -0.31 4.93
CA TRP A 72 7.61 -0.73 5.56
C TRP A 72 7.83 -1.49 6.87
N SER A 73 8.79 -2.42 6.90
CA SER A 73 9.11 -3.20 8.10
C SER A 73 9.72 -2.36 9.22
N LYS A 74 10.43 -1.27 8.88
CA LYS A 74 10.91 -0.30 9.88
C LYS A 74 9.75 0.44 10.55
N CYS A 75 8.67 0.70 9.81
CA CYS A 75 7.46 1.32 10.34
C CYS A 75 6.58 0.32 11.11
N ASN A 76 6.63 -0.96 10.74
CA ASN A 76 5.84 -2.05 11.34
C ASN A 76 6.73 -3.17 11.90
N PRO A 77 7.50 -2.92 12.97
CA PRO A 77 8.45 -3.89 13.49
C PRO A 77 7.74 -5.14 14.03
N GLY A 78 8.20 -6.32 13.58
CA GLY A 78 7.67 -7.62 14.04
C GLY A 78 6.39 -8.08 13.33
N MET A 79 5.82 -7.27 12.44
CA MET A 79 4.68 -7.66 11.62
C MET A 79 5.11 -8.56 10.45
N GLU A 80 4.24 -9.49 10.06
CA GLU A 80 4.43 -10.25 8.82
C GLU A 80 4.40 -9.34 7.60
N LEU A 81 5.18 -9.69 6.57
CA LEU A 81 5.22 -8.89 5.36
C LEU A 81 3.87 -8.95 4.63
N PRO A 82 3.41 -7.82 4.08
CA PRO A 82 2.25 -7.79 3.23
C PRO A 82 2.48 -8.67 2.00
N VAL A 83 1.55 -9.61 1.79
CA VAL A 83 1.46 -10.49 0.60
C VAL A 83 0.37 -10.04 -0.34
#